data_AF-A0AAE1SH04-F1
#
_entry.id   AF-A0AAE1SH04-F1
#
_cell.length_a   1.000
_cell.length_b   1.000
_cell.length_c   1.000
_cell.angle_alpha   90.00
_cell.angle_beta   90.00
_cell.angle_gamma   90.00
#
_symmetry.space_group_name_H-M   'P 1'
#
loop_
_entity.id
_entity.type
_entity.pdbx_description
1 polymer ?
#
loop_
_entity_poly.entity_id
_entity_poly.type
_entity_poly.pdbx_seq_one_letter_code
_entity_poly.pdbx_strand_id
1 'polypeptide(L)'
;MQFHDSRRAIFIQWNLQGRPSLCTNLVSIKNYSSATARAGRSSWEIGSERIQKIIDEMVKVMRNAPGVGLAAPQIGIPLKIIVLEDTNEYISYAPKDETKAQDRRPFDLLVIINPKLKKKGSKTALFFEGCLSVDGFRAVVERHLEVEVGGLDRNGKTIKVDASGWQARILQHECDHLDGTLYVDKMAPRTFRTVENLDLPLAAGCPKLGVC
;
A
#
# COMPACT_ATOMS: atom_id res chain seq x y z
N MET A 1 -0.18 -19.94 -36.93
CA MET A 1 0.11 -18.50 -37.08
C MET A 1 0.44 -17.96 -35.69
N GLN A 2 1.73 -17.95 -35.34
CA GLN A 2 2.23 -17.53 -34.04
C GLN A 2 2.45 -16.02 -34.07
N PHE A 3 1.86 -15.29 -33.13
CA PHE A 3 2.32 -13.95 -32.76
C PHE A 3 3.05 -14.07 -31.43
N HIS A 4 4.38 -13.95 -31.48
CA HIS A 4 5.22 -13.67 -30.32
C HIS A 4 5.16 -12.15 -30.05
N ASP A 5 4.52 -11.75 -28.95
CA ASP A 5 4.68 -10.41 -28.36
C ASP A 5 5.27 -10.56 -26.95
N SER A 6 6.50 -10.08 -26.81
CA SER A 6 7.36 -10.16 -25.63
C SER A 6 6.99 -9.11 -24.58
N ARG A 7 5.75 -9.10 -24.12
CA ARG A 7 5.32 -8.28 -22.96
C ARG A 7 4.99 -9.22 -21.80
N ARG A 8 5.87 -9.22 -20.77
CA ARG A 8 5.69 -9.99 -19.54
C ARG A 8 4.34 -9.65 -18.90
N ALA A 9 3.36 -10.51 -19.10
CA ALA A 9 2.09 -10.47 -18.39
C ALA A 9 2.33 -10.81 -16.91
N ILE A 10 1.67 -10.06 -16.04
CA ILE A 10 1.67 -10.24 -14.59
C ILE A 10 0.83 -11.48 -14.31
N PHE A 11 1.42 -12.49 -13.70
CA PHE A 11 0.67 -13.65 -13.22
C PHE A 11 0.29 -13.42 -11.77
N ILE A 12 -1.02 -13.30 -11.50
CA ILE A 12 -1.54 -13.62 -10.17
C ILE A 12 -1.28 -15.11 -9.98
N GLN A 13 -0.18 -15.47 -9.32
CA GLN A 13 0.11 -16.85 -8.98
C GLN A 13 -0.66 -17.18 -7.71
N TRP A 14 -1.48 -18.22 -7.80
CA TRP A 14 -2.08 -18.84 -6.63
C TRP A 14 -0.97 -19.66 -5.96
N ASN A 15 -0.66 -19.37 -4.70
CA ASN A 15 0.31 -20.17 -3.96
C ASN A 15 -0.23 -21.61 -3.77
N LEU A 16 0.59 -22.54 -3.31
CA LEU A 16 0.18 -23.93 -3.03
C LEU A 16 -0.99 -24.05 -2.02
N GLN A 17 -1.34 -22.95 -1.34
CA GLN A 17 -2.46 -22.84 -0.40
C GLN A 17 -3.71 -22.18 -1.00
N GLY A 18 -3.75 -21.94 -2.32
CA GLY A 18 -4.91 -21.37 -3.00
C GLY A 18 -5.20 -19.91 -2.61
N ARG A 19 -4.22 -19.14 -2.12
CA ARG A 19 -4.36 -17.70 -1.90
C ARG A 19 -3.79 -16.93 -3.09
N PRO A 20 -4.46 -15.87 -3.58
CA PRO A 20 -3.90 -15.01 -4.62
C PRO A 20 -2.67 -14.30 -4.04
N SER A 21 -1.48 -14.65 -4.53
CA SER A 21 -0.26 -13.89 -4.27
C SER A 21 -0.02 -12.93 -5.43
N LEU A 22 0.18 -11.66 -5.12
CA LEU A 22 0.69 -10.71 -6.10
C LEU A 22 2.18 -10.97 -6.27
N CYS A 23 2.53 -11.99 -7.05
CA CYS A 23 3.88 -12.21 -7.53
C CYS A 23 4.23 -11.17 -8.62
N THR A 24 4.15 -9.88 -8.30
CA THR A 24 5.00 -8.93 -9.00
C THR A 24 6.42 -9.15 -8.48
N ASN A 25 7.33 -9.48 -9.39
CA ASN A 25 8.75 -9.57 -9.06
C ASN A 25 9.16 -8.27 -8.34
N LEU A 26 9.73 -8.34 -7.14
CA LEU A 26 10.18 -7.18 -6.37
C LEU A 26 11.06 -6.24 -7.22
N VAL A 27 11.86 -6.85 -8.11
CA VAL A 27 12.68 -6.14 -9.10
C VAL A 27 11.82 -5.36 -10.08
N SER A 28 10.68 -5.89 -10.52
CA SER A 28 9.73 -5.15 -11.36
C SER A 28 9.16 -3.94 -10.64
N ILE A 29 8.75 -4.04 -9.38
CA ILE A 29 8.20 -2.88 -8.63
C ILE A 29 9.26 -1.79 -8.50
N LYS A 30 10.50 -2.16 -8.14
CA LYS A 30 11.62 -1.21 -8.07
C LYS A 30 11.96 -0.61 -9.45
N ASN A 31 11.86 -1.39 -10.53
CA ASN A 31 12.13 -0.89 -11.88
C ASN A 31 11.00 0.03 -12.41
N TYR A 32 9.75 -0.20 -12.02
CA TYR A 32 8.61 0.62 -12.41
C TYR A 32 8.68 2.05 -11.82
N SER A 33 9.40 2.26 -10.71
CA SER A 33 9.43 3.55 -10.01
C SER A 33 10.09 4.68 -10.78
N SER A 34 11.20 4.39 -11.47
CA SER A 34 11.90 5.35 -12.33
C SER A 34 11.07 5.83 -13.53
N ALA A 35 9.97 5.11 -13.83
CA ALA A 35 9.12 5.32 -14.99
C ALA A 35 7.66 5.65 -14.63
N THR A 36 7.33 5.90 -13.34
CA THR A 36 5.94 6.22 -12.97
C THR A 36 5.50 7.54 -13.59
N ALA A 37 4.52 7.43 -14.49
CA ALA A 37 3.90 8.56 -15.15
C ALA A 37 2.69 9.06 -14.36
N ARG A 38 2.30 10.32 -14.61
CA ARG A 38 1.01 10.82 -14.14
C ARG A 38 -0.11 10.09 -14.88
N ALA A 39 -1.18 9.70 -14.17
CA ALA A 39 -2.33 9.00 -14.76
C ALA A 39 -3.30 9.92 -15.52
N GLY A 40 -2.74 10.92 -16.20
CA GLY A 40 -3.48 12.00 -16.84
C GLY A 40 -3.51 13.28 -16.02
N ARG A 41 -3.74 14.41 -16.72
CA ARG A 41 -3.74 15.76 -16.14
C ARG A 41 -5.12 16.39 -16.04
N SER A 42 -6.13 15.73 -16.61
CA SER A 42 -7.47 16.28 -16.78
C SER A 42 -8.55 15.30 -16.34
N SER A 43 -9.72 15.83 -15.99
CA SER A 43 -10.86 15.01 -15.58
C SER A 43 -11.36 14.10 -16.71
N TRP A 44 -11.32 14.52 -17.98
CA TRP A 44 -11.74 13.67 -19.11
C TRP A 44 -10.82 12.45 -19.33
N GLU A 45 -9.52 12.60 -19.11
CA GLU A 45 -8.56 11.50 -19.25
C GLU A 45 -8.72 10.51 -18.09
N ILE A 46 -8.93 11.03 -16.87
CA ILE A 46 -9.20 10.21 -15.68
C ILE A 46 -10.53 9.49 -15.78
N GLY A 47 -11.56 10.15 -16.32
CA GLY A 47 -12.87 9.57 -16.60
C GLY A 47 -12.88 8.60 -17.79
N SER A 48 -11.75 8.42 -18.49
CA SER A 48 -11.68 7.47 -19.60
C SER A 48 -11.88 6.03 -19.13
N GLU A 49 -12.51 5.21 -19.97
CA GLU A 49 -12.74 3.79 -19.69
C GLU A 49 -11.45 3.05 -19.32
N ARG A 50 -10.32 3.44 -19.94
CA ARG A 50 -9.00 2.88 -19.64
C ARG A 50 -8.61 3.10 -18.18
N ILE A 51 -8.69 4.32 -17.67
CA ILE A 51 -8.29 4.63 -16.28
C ILE A 51 -9.28 4.01 -15.29
N GLN A 52 -10.58 4.07 -15.57
CA GLN A 52 -11.59 3.46 -14.70
C GLN A 52 -11.39 1.94 -14.55
N LYS A 53 -11.13 1.22 -15.65
CA LYS A 53 -10.81 -0.22 -15.61
C LYS A 53 -9.57 -0.52 -14.78
N ILE A 54 -8.53 0.32 -14.85
CA ILE A 54 -7.33 0.16 -14.02
C ILE A 54 -7.69 0.29 -12.55
N ILE A 55 -8.45 1.32 -12.17
CA ILE A 55 -8.83 1.53 -10.77
C ILE A 55 -9.72 0.37 -10.29
N ASP A 56 -10.66 -0.10 -11.10
CA ASP A 56 -11.53 -1.23 -10.75
C ASP A 56 -10.74 -2.53 -10.54
N GLU A 57 -9.77 -2.82 -11.42
CA GLU A 57 -8.88 -3.97 -11.23
C GLU A 57 -8.00 -3.81 -9.99
N MET A 58 -7.50 -2.61 -9.68
CA MET A 58 -6.76 -2.36 -8.42
C MET A 58 -7.63 -2.66 -7.19
N VAL A 59 -8.86 -2.16 -7.16
CA VAL A 59 -9.80 -2.39 -6.03
C VAL A 59 -10.13 -3.87 -5.89
N LYS A 60 -10.41 -4.55 -7.00
CA LYS A 60 -10.68 -5.99 -7.03
C LYS A 60 -9.50 -6.80 -6.51
N VAL A 61 -8.28 -6.48 -6.95
CA VAL A 61 -7.06 -7.14 -6.50
C VAL A 61 -6.84 -6.90 -5.00
N MET A 62 -6.96 -5.66 -4.54
CA MET A 62 -6.83 -5.30 -3.12
C MET A 62 -7.77 -6.13 -2.24
N ARG A 63 -9.06 -6.19 -2.60
CA ARG A 63 -10.10 -6.92 -1.85
C ARG A 63 -9.94 -8.45 -1.91
N ASN A 64 -9.47 -9.00 -3.04
CA ASN A 64 -9.20 -10.43 -3.17
C ASN A 64 -7.97 -10.90 -2.38
N ALA A 65 -6.99 -10.00 -2.17
CA ALA A 65 -5.78 -10.27 -1.40
C ALA A 65 -5.88 -9.85 0.09
N PRO A 66 -7.10 -9.72 0.61
CA PRO A 66 -7.52 -8.84 1.73
C PRO A 66 -6.49 -7.80 2.21
N GLY A 67 -6.02 -6.94 1.30
CA GLY A 67 -5.15 -5.81 1.62
C GLY A 67 -5.94 -4.56 1.98
N VAL A 68 -5.33 -3.66 2.77
CA VAL A 68 -5.92 -2.35 3.12
C VAL A 68 -5.47 -1.21 2.20
N GLY A 69 -4.59 -1.52 1.24
CA GLY A 69 -4.01 -0.58 0.29
C GLY A 69 -3.38 -1.29 -0.90
N LEU A 70 -3.37 -0.61 -2.05
CA LEU A 70 -2.68 -1.06 -3.26
C LEU A 70 -2.27 0.13 -4.14
N ALA A 71 -1.02 0.13 -4.58
CA ALA A 71 -0.49 1.07 -5.57
C ALA A 71 -0.43 0.43 -6.96
N ALA A 72 -0.70 1.20 -8.02
CA ALA A 72 -0.72 0.70 -9.40
C ALA A 72 0.58 -0.02 -9.84
N PRO A 73 1.80 0.39 -9.40
CA PRO A 73 3.02 -0.36 -9.70
C PRO A 73 3.02 -1.82 -9.21
N GLN A 74 2.26 -2.15 -8.15
CA GLN A 74 2.15 -3.53 -7.65
C GLN A 74 1.39 -4.45 -8.60
N ILE A 75 0.58 -3.89 -9.50
CA ILE A 75 -0.03 -4.59 -10.64
C ILE A 75 0.63 -4.15 -11.96
N GLY A 76 1.92 -3.77 -11.90
CA GLY A 76 2.78 -3.47 -13.04
C GLY A 76 2.29 -2.34 -13.96
N ILE A 77 1.47 -1.45 -13.41
CA ILE A 77 1.01 -0.25 -14.10
C ILE A 77 1.84 0.93 -13.59
N PRO A 78 2.69 1.54 -14.44
CA PRO A 78 3.56 2.65 -14.05
C PRO A 78 2.79 3.98 -13.96
N LEU A 79 1.69 4.01 -13.23
CA LEU A 79 0.89 5.21 -13.02
C LEU A 79 0.88 5.58 -11.53
N LYS A 80 0.84 6.88 -11.24
CA LYS A 80 0.67 7.38 -9.87
C LYS A 80 -0.79 7.27 -9.43
N ILE A 81 -1.24 6.07 -9.08
CA ILE A 81 -2.59 5.79 -8.56
C ILE A 81 -2.45 4.89 -7.33
N ILE A 82 -3.18 5.23 -6.27
CA ILE A 82 -3.33 4.39 -5.08
C ILE A 82 -4.82 4.19 -4.77
N VAL A 83 -5.15 3.02 -4.23
CA VAL A 83 -6.44 2.71 -3.64
C VAL A 83 -6.23 2.20 -2.23
N LEU A 84 -7.13 2.54 -1.31
CA LEU A 84 -7.07 2.07 0.07
C LEU A 84 -8.47 2.00 0.68
N GLU A 85 -8.67 1.03 1.57
CA GLU A 85 -9.93 0.74 2.25
C GLU A 85 -9.62 -0.05 3.53
N ASP A 86 -10.26 0.27 4.66
CA ASP A 86 -10.15 -0.54 5.87
C ASP A 86 -11.55 -0.67 6.48
N THR A 87 -12.12 -1.88 6.40
CA THR A 87 -13.51 -2.12 6.77
C THR A 87 -13.62 -2.54 8.24
N ASN A 88 -14.82 -2.44 8.82
CA ASN A 88 -15.08 -3.00 10.15
C ASN A 88 -14.75 -4.50 10.24
N GLU A 89 -14.98 -5.25 9.15
CA GLU A 89 -14.64 -6.67 9.06
C GLU A 89 -13.12 -6.89 9.20
N TYR A 90 -12.29 -6.17 8.45
CA TYR A 90 -10.83 -6.29 8.52
C TYR A 90 -10.27 -5.90 9.88
N ILE A 91 -10.86 -4.88 10.52
CA ILE A 91 -10.46 -4.45 11.86
C ILE A 91 -10.87 -5.48 12.92
N SER A 92 -11.98 -6.20 12.72
CA SER A 92 -12.49 -7.19 13.69
C SER A 92 -11.57 -8.40 13.88
N TYR A 93 -10.69 -8.69 12.93
CA TYR A 93 -9.69 -9.77 13.04
C TYR A 93 -8.52 -9.43 13.96
N ALA A 94 -8.31 -8.14 14.28
CA ALA A 94 -7.21 -7.70 15.13
C ALA A 94 -7.64 -7.57 16.60
N PRO A 95 -6.75 -7.87 17.57
CA PRO A 95 -7.00 -7.62 18.99
C PRO A 95 -7.38 -6.16 19.26
N LYS A 96 -8.37 -5.93 20.13
CA LYS A 96 -8.87 -4.57 20.43
C LYS A 96 -7.79 -3.63 20.95
N ASP A 97 -6.89 -4.12 21.79
CA ASP A 97 -5.80 -3.32 22.36
C ASP A 97 -4.77 -2.92 21.29
N GLU A 98 -4.52 -3.79 20.32
CA GLU A 98 -3.66 -3.50 19.17
C GLU A 98 -4.30 -2.44 18.26
N THR A 99 -5.56 -2.64 17.87
CA THR A 99 -6.34 -1.68 17.07
C THR A 99 -6.37 -0.30 17.73
N LYS A 100 -6.53 -0.26 19.06
CA LYS A 100 -6.51 0.98 19.83
C LYS A 100 -5.12 1.63 19.84
N ALA A 101 -4.05 0.85 20.05
CA ALA A 101 -2.69 1.35 20.02
C ALA A 101 -2.31 1.91 18.64
N GLN A 102 -2.83 1.32 17.57
CA GLN A 102 -2.59 1.72 16.18
C GLN A 102 -3.42 2.94 15.73
N ASP A 103 -4.37 3.41 16.54
CA ASP A 103 -5.41 4.36 16.10
C ASP A 103 -6.03 3.92 14.76
N ARG A 104 -6.41 2.63 14.70
CA ARG A 104 -6.97 2.00 13.50
C ARG A 104 -8.49 2.12 13.51
N ARG A 105 -9.02 2.88 12.55
CA ARG A 105 -10.44 3.21 12.40
C ARG A 105 -10.89 2.86 10.98
N PRO A 106 -12.14 2.40 10.80
CA PRO A 106 -12.63 2.08 9.47
C PRO A 106 -12.75 3.34 8.61
N PHE A 107 -12.55 3.20 7.31
CA PHE A 107 -12.79 4.26 6.34
C PHE A 107 -13.20 3.67 4.99
N ASP A 108 -14.04 4.41 4.28
CA ASP A 108 -14.56 4.01 2.97
C ASP A 108 -13.44 3.99 1.91
N LEU A 109 -13.67 3.23 0.83
CA LEU A 109 -12.76 3.17 -0.31
C LEU A 109 -12.35 4.56 -0.78
N LEU A 110 -11.05 4.81 -0.75
CA LEU A 110 -10.42 6.02 -1.22
C LEU A 110 -9.54 5.72 -2.42
N VAL A 111 -9.74 6.46 -3.49
CA VAL A 111 -8.92 6.43 -4.70
C VAL A 111 -8.23 7.77 -4.83
N ILE A 112 -6.90 7.77 -4.90
CA ILE A 112 -6.12 8.99 -5.11
C ILE A 112 -5.22 8.84 -6.31
N ILE A 113 -5.44 9.71 -7.29
CA ILE A 113 -4.66 9.83 -8.50
C ILE A 113 -3.69 11.00 -8.35
N ASN A 114 -2.45 10.78 -8.78
CA ASN A 114 -1.31 11.68 -8.64
C ASN A 114 -1.14 12.21 -7.20
N PRO A 115 -1.15 11.34 -6.17
CA PRO A 115 -1.09 11.77 -4.78
C PRO A 115 0.20 12.55 -4.49
N LYS A 116 0.08 13.57 -3.64
CA LYS A 116 1.16 14.35 -3.07
C LYS A 116 1.02 14.34 -1.56
N LEU A 117 1.86 13.54 -0.91
CA LEU A 117 1.86 13.39 0.54
C LEU A 117 2.75 14.44 1.20
N LYS A 118 2.23 15.03 2.28
CA LYS A 118 2.96 15.88 3.21
C LYS A 118 2.79 15.33 4.62
N LYS A 119 3.90 15.24 5.34
CA LYS A 119 3.90 14.84 6.76
C LYS A 119 3.50 16.05 7.61
N LYS A 120 2.67 15.85 8.63
CA LYS A 120 2.26 16.89 9.58
C LYS A 120 2.91 16.63 10.94
N GLY A 121 3.60 17.63 11.46
CA GLY A 121 4.32 17.52 12.73
C GLY A 121 5.48 16.52 12.71
N SER A 122 6.08 16.32 13.88
CA SER A 122 7.24 15.45 14.09
C SER A 122 6.90 14.12 14.77
N LYS A 123 5.66 13.93 15.23
CA LYS A 123 5.26 12.71 15.95
C LYS A 123 5.23 11.50 15.02
N THR A 124 5.78 10.39 15.48
CA THR A 124 5.86 9.14 14.73
C THR A 124 5.33 7.97 15.54
N ALA A 125 5.13 6.84 14.88
CA ALA A 125 4.82 5.58 15.54
C ALA A 125 5.53 4.41 14.85
N LEU A 126 5.84 3.39 15.64
CA LEU A 126 6.50 2.16 15.24
C LEU A 126 5.54 0.98 15.38
N PHE A 127 5.20 0.35 14.26
CA PHE A 127 4.38 -0.85 14.18
C PHE A 127 4.88 -1.76 13.08
N PHE A 128 4.50 -3.04 13.13
CA PHE A 128 4.75 -3.97 12.04
C PHE A 128 3.97 -3.59 10.78
N GLU A 129 4.64 -3.61 9.64
CA GLU A 129 4.03 -3.52 8.31
C GLU A 129 4.25 -4.82 7.53
N GLY A 130 3.29 -5.12 6.66
CA GLY A 130 3.42 -6.09 5.59
C GLY A 130 3.12 -5.45 4.24
N CYS A 131 3.38 -6.17 3.16
CA CYS A 131 3.07 -5.74 1.82
C CYS A 131 2.64 -6.93 0.98
N LEU A 132 1.61 -6.77 0.14
CA LEU A 132 1.15 -7.83 -0.77
C LEU A 132 2.24 -8.27 -1.76
N SER A 133 3.26 -7.43 -1.98
CA SER A 133 4.40 -7.73 -2.85
C SER A 133 5.57 -8.40 -2.12
N VAL A 134 5.54 -8.49 -0.80
CA VAL A 134 6.54 -9.20 0.03
C VAL A 134 5.78 -10.20 0.92
N ASP A 135 5.32 -11.28 0.29
CA ASP A 135 4.45 -12.25 0.94
C ASP A 135 5.14 -12.99 2.10
N GLY A 136 4.41 -13.28 3.16
CA GLY A 136 4.88 -14.06 4.31
C GLY A 136 5.78 -13.33 5.31
N PHE A 137 6.16 -12.07 5.09
CA PHE A 137 7.06 -11.33 5.99
C PHE A 137 6.49 -10.02 6.52
N ARG A 138 7.01 -9.60 7.67
CA ARG A 138 6.70 -8.34 8.36
C ARG A 138 7.97 -7.71 8.91
N ALA A 139 7.99 -6.39 9.07
CA ALA A 139 9.01 -5.69 9.84
C ALA A 139 8.45 -4.42 10.49
N VAL A 140 9.12 -3.92 11.52
CA VAL A 140 8.73 -2.68 12.19
C VAL A 140 9.15 -1.50 11.32
N VAL A 141 8.23 -0.58 11.06
CA VAL A 141 8.48 0.61 10.24
C VAL A 141 7.99 1.83 10.99
N GLU A 142 8.82 2.87 11.01
CA GLU A 142 8.47 4.17 11.56
C GLU A 142 7.66 4.98 10.54
N ARG A 143 6.53 5.54 10.98
CA ARG A 143 5.64 6.38 10.15
C ARG A 143 5.23 7.63 10.91
N HIS A 144 4.99 8.72 10.19
CA HIS A 144 4.39 9.91 10.78
C HIS A 144 2.95 9.60 11.18
N LEU A 145 2.54 10.10 12.35
CA LEU A 145 1.18 9.89 12.85
C LEU A 145 0.12 10.66 12.06
N GLU A 146 0.51 11.79 11.46
CA GLU A 146 -0.40 12.66 10.72
C GLU A 146 0.17 13.01 9.35
N VAL A 147 -0.69 12.96 8.34
CA VAL A 147 -0.33 13.34 6.97
C VAL A 147 -1.48 14.10 6.31
N GLU A 148 -1.11 14.91 5.32
CA GLU A 148 -2.02 15.52 4.35
C GLU A 148 -1.68 14.95 2.98
N VAL A 149 -2.65 14.40 2.27
CA VAL A 149 -2.48 13.92 0.91
C VAL A 149 -3.41 14.68 -0.03
N GLY A 150 -2.84 15.40 -0.99
CA GLY A 150 -3.58 16.04 -2.07
C GLY A 150 -3.52 15.22 -3.36
N GLY A 151 -4.54 15.27 -4.19
CA GLY A 151 -4.57 14.57 -5.46
C GLY A 151 -5.88 14.79 -6.21
N LEU A 152 -6.22 13.85 -7.08
CA LEU A 152 -7.50 13.79 -7.78
C LEU A 152 -8.23 12.51 -7.36
N ASP A 153 -9.54 12.57 -7.21
CA ASP A 153 -10.37 11.38 -6.98
C ASP A 153 -10.55 10.56 -8.27
N ARG A 154 -11.30 9.45 -8.17
CA ARG A 154 -11.66 8.58 -9.30
C ARG A 154 -12.32 9.33 -10.47
N ASN A 155 -12.98 10.48 -10.24
CA ASN A 155 -13.66 11.28 -11.25
C ASN A 155 -12.80 12.46 -11.75
N GLY A 156 -11.57 12.59 -11.26
CA GLY A 156 -10.66 13.67 -11.60
C GLY A 156 -10.93 14.98 -10.87
N LYS A 157 -11.73 14.96 -9.80
CA LYS A 157 -11.96 16.14 -8.95
C LYS A 157 -10.83 16.26 -7.92
N THR A 158 -10.36 17.48 -7.68
CA THR A 158 -9.35 17.73 -6.65
C THR A 158 -9.86 17.35 -5.27
N ILE A 159 -9.05 16.55 -4.57
CA ILE A 159 -9.29 16.15 -3.19
C ILE A 159 -8.08 16.45 -2.32
N LYS A 160 -8.34 16.61 -1.03
CA LYS A 160 -7.36 16.76 0.04
C LYS A 160 -7.83 15.91 1.21
N VAL A 161 -6.95 15.03 1.67
CA VAL A 161 -7.24 14.07 2.73
C VAL A 161 -6.27 14.32 3.87
N ASP A 162 -6.79 14.82 5.00
CA ASP A 162 -6.08 14.84 6.26
C ASP A 162 -6.34 13.52 6.99
N ALA A 163 -5.27 12.77 7.26
CA ALA A 163 -5.36 11.44 7.88
C ALA A 163 -4.42 11.35 9.08
N SER A 164 -4.82 10.52 10.05
CA SER A 164 -3.99 10.16 11.19
C SER A 164 -3.97 8.65 11.44
N GLY A 165 -3.13 8.20 12.37
CA GLY A 165 -3.13 6.82 12.85
C GLY A 165 -2.84 5.80 11.74
N TRP A 166 -3.63 4.72 11.69
CA TRP A 166 -3.41 3.65 10.72
C TRP A 166 -3.67 4.08 9.28
N GLN A 167 -4.66 4.94 9.03
CA GLN A 167 -4.93 5.47 7.69
C GLN A 167 -3.74 6.30 7.16
N ALA A 168 -3.12 7.12 8.01
CA ALA A 168 -1.90 7.86 7.65
C ALA A 168 -0.74 6.93 7.32
N ARG A 169 -0.60 5.81 8.03
CA ARG A 169 0.41 4.78 7.73
C ARG A 169 0.17 4.13 6.37
N ILE A 170 -1.06 3.72 6.07
CA ILE A 170 -1.42 3.13 4.77
C ILE A 170 -1.10 4.12 3.64
N LEU A 171 -1.51 5.39 3.77
CA LEU A 171 -1.20 6.42 2.76
C LEU A 171 0.30 6.60 2.52
N GLN A 172 1.11 6.58 3.59
CA GLN A 172 2.57 6.65 3.46
C GLN A 172 3.15 5.41 2.76
N HIS A 173 2.63 4.22 3.07
CA HIS A 173 3.05 2.97 2.42
C HIS A 173 2.71 2.97 0.92
N GLU A 174 1.48 3.33 0.56
CA GLU A 174 1.06 3.33 -0.84
C GLU A 174 1.75 4.43 -1.66
N CYS A 175 2.03 5.60 -1.06
CA CYS A 175 2.81 6.64 -1.72
C CYS A 175 4.27 6.23 -1.94
N ASP A 176 4.89 5.51 -0.98
CA ASP A 176 6.25 4.99 -1.14
C ASP A 176 6.38 4.07 -2.38
N HIS A 177 5.37 3.24 -2.67
CA HIS A 177 5.36 2.38 -3.87
C HIS A 177 5.43 3.18 -5.18
N LEU A 178 4.82 4.37 -5.22
CA LEU A 178 4.85 5.22 -6.41
C LEU A 178 6.26 5.77 -6.71
N ASP A 179 7.10 5.83 -5.67
CA ASP A 179 8.49 6.26 -5.77
C ASP A 179 9.45 5.05 -5.65
N GLY A 180 8.93 3.81 -5.67
CA GLY A 180 9.72 2.57 -5.69
C GLY A 180 10.36 2.18 -4.37
N THR A 181 9.94 2.81 -3.29
CA THR A 181 10.41 2.48 -1.95
C THR A 181 9.52 1.38 -1.38
N LEU A 182 10.13 0.28 -0.94
CA LEU A 182 9.40 -0.76 -0.21
C LEU A 182 9.63 -0.59 1.28
N TYR A 183 8.73 -1.13 2.10
CA TYR A 183 8.85 -1.05 3.57
C TYR A 183 10.16 -1.69 4.08
N VAL A 184 10.66 -2.73 3.39
CA VAL A 184 11.93 -3.41 3.71
C VAL A 184 13.15 -2.51 3.51
N ASP A 185 13.05 -1.45 2.72
CA ASP A 185 14.12 -0.49 2.49
C ASP A 185 14.24 0.55 3.65
N LYS A 186 13.23 0.62 4.53
CA LYS A 186 13.15 1.59 5.64
C LYS A 186 12.72 0.99 6.99
N MET A 187 12.79 -0.33 7.11
CA MET A 187 12.42 -1.02 8.34
C MET A 187 13.47 -0.83 9.45
N ALA A 188 13.04 -0.91 10.70
CA ALA A 188 13.94 -0.93 11.85
C ALA A 188 14.82 -2.20 11.80
N PRO A 189 16.14 -2.07 11.98
CA PRO A 189 17.06 -3.22 11.96
C PRO A 189 16.64 -4.31 12.96
N ARG A 190 16.90 -5.58 12.60
CA ARG A 190 16.62 -6.77 13.44
C ARG A 190 15.14 -7.03 13.74
N THR A 191 14.22 -6.41 12.99
CA THR A 191 12.78 -6.64 13.17
C THR A 191 12.12 -7.48 12.08
N PHE A 192 12.77 -7.66 10.91
CA PHE A 192 12.26 -8.46 9.79
C PHE A 192 12.07 -9.93 10.20
N ARG A 193 10.87 -10.45 9.98
CA ARG A 193 10.44 -11.78 10.45
C ARG A 193 9.31 -12.34 9.60
N THR A 194 9.09 -13.64 9.67
CA THR A 194 7.93 -14.29 9.04
C THR A 194 6.65 -13.98 9.80
N VAL A 195 5.49 -14.17 9.17
CA VAL A 195 4.18 -13.98 9.81
C VAL A 195 3.95 -14.91 11.00
N GLU A 196 4.51 -16.13 10.98
CA GLU A 196 4.41 -17.09 12.09
C GLU A 196 5.18 -16.64 13.34
N ASN A 197 6.19 -15.79 13.16
CA ASN A 197 7.05 -15.29 14.23
C ASN A 197 6.65 -13.88 14.70
N LEU A 198 5.49 -13.36 14.27
CA LEU A 198 5.09 -11.98 14.49
C LEU A 198 5.07 -11.61 15.99
N ASP A 199 4.50 -12.49 16.80
CA ASP A 199 4.29 -12.29 18.24
C ASP A 199 5.52 -12.62 19.10
N LEU A 200 6.63 -13.07 18.49
CA LEU A 200 7.87 -13.28 19.24
C LEU A 200 8.46 -11.95 19.73
N PRO A 201 9.16 -11.93 20.87
CA PRO A 201 9.76 -10.70 21.38
C PRO A 201 10.67 -10.00 20.37
N LEU A 202 10.72 -8.66 20.46
CA LEU A 202 11.76 -7.90 19.76
C LEU A 202 13.12 -8.19 20.38
N ALA A 203 14.17 -8.26 19.56
CA ALA A 203 15.53 -8.45 20.05
C ALA A 203 15.99 -7.27 20.91
N ALA A 204 16.92 -7.53 21.84
CA ALA A 204 17.50 -6.48 22.67
C ALA A 204 18.07 -5.32 21.83
N GLY A 205 17.74 -4.09 22.23
CA GLY A 205 18.13 -2.87 21.52
C GLY A 205 17.23 -2.45 20.36
N CYS A 206 16.19 -3.24 20.01
CA CYS A 206 15.17 -2.78 19.08
C CYS A 206 14.31 -1.67 19.71
N PRO A 207 13.82 -0.70 18.92
CA PRO A 207 12.92 0.32 19.43
C PRO A 207 11.58 -0.31 19.83
N LYS A 208 10.91 0.27 20.85
CA LYS A 208 9.61 -0.21 21.32
C LYS A 208 8.53 0.15 20.30
N LEU A 209 7.53 -0.73 20.16
CA LEU A 209 6.33 -0.44 19.38
C LEU A 209 5.49 0.64 20.07
N GLY A 210 4.73 1.38 19.27
CA GLY A 210 3.85 2.44 19.75
C GLY A 210 4.24 3.83 19.24
N VAL A 211 3.61 4.85 19.82
CA VAL A 211 3.84 6.26 19.50
C VAL A 211 5.13 6.75 20.17
N CYS A 212 5.94 7.49 19.41
CA CYS A 212 7.16 8.15 19.85
C CYS A 212 6.95 9.66 20.05
#